data_AF-A0A9D1T6H0-F1
#
_entry.id   AF-A0A9D1T6H0-F1
#
_cell.length_a   1.000
_cell.length_b   1.000
_cell.length_c   1.000
_cell.angle_alpha   90.00
_cell.angle_beta   90.00
_cell.angle_gamma   90.00
#
_symmetry.space_group_name_H-M   'P 1'
#
loop_
_entity.id
_entity.type
_entity.pdbx_description
1 polymer ?
#
loop_
_entity_poly.entity_id
_entity_poly.type
_entity_poly.pdbx_seq_one_letter_code
_entity_poly.pdbx_strand_id
1 'polypeptide(L)'
;MVGISTVVTMLLAVLLIQGQSLQKRIQENEQRKEELLAETETEQERTSEIEDMEEYMQSDEYIEKIAREKIGLVKDNEIIFKEVK
;
A
#
# COMPACT_ATOMS: atom_id res chain seq x y z
N MET A 1 24.20 52.45 22.86
CA MET A 1 22.95 51.96 22.23
C MET A 1 23.19 51.23 20.91
N VAL A 2 24.05 51.72 20.00
CA VAL A 2 24.28 51.10 18.66
C VAL A 2 24.73 49.64 18.72
N GLY A 3 25.65 49.27 19.62
CA GLY A 3 26.15 47.88 19.73
C GLY A 3 25.13 46.86 20.24
N ILE A 4 24.18 47.28 21.08
CA ILE A 4 23.09 46.39 21.54
C ILE A 4 22.10 46.18 20.40
N SER A 5 21.78 47.25 19.67
CA SER A 5 20.87 47.19 18.51
C SER A 5 21.39 46.24 17.44
N THR A 6 22.69 46.25 17.11
CA THR A 6 23.26 45.36 16.09
C THR A 6 23.17 43.89 16.50
N VAL A 7 23.47 43.57 17.75
CA VAL A 7 23.38 42.19 18.27
C VAL A 7 21.93 41.69 18.25
N VAL A 8 20.97 42.53 18.65
CA VAL A 8 19.54 42.17 18.60
C VAL A 8 19.08 41.94 17.16
N THR A 9 19.49 42.78 16.22
CA THR A 9 19.14 42.59 14.79
C THR A 9 19.75 41.31 14.20
N MET A 10 20.99 40.97 14.56
CA MET A 10 21.61 39.70 14.11
C MET A 10 20.87 38.49 14.68
N LEU A 11 20.52 38.50 15.97
CA LEU A 11 19.76 37.41 16.59
C LEU A 11 18.40 37.22 15.92
N LEU A 12 17.67 38.31 15.66
CA LEU A 12 16.39 38.25 14.97
C LEU A 12 16.53 37.68 13.55
N ALA A 13 17.55 38.10 12.80
CA ALA A 13 17.80 37.55 11.47
C ALA A 13 18.05 36.04 11.49
N VAL A 14 18.85 35.56 12.44
CA VAL A 14 19.13 34.11 12.61
C VAL A 14 17.86 33.35 12.96
N LEU A 15 17.04 33.86 13.88
CA LEU A 15 15.77 33.23 14.27
C LEU A 15 14.79 33.13 13.11
N LEU A 16 14.71 34.17 12.26
CA LEU A 16 13.85 34.16 11.08
C LEU A 16 14.28 33.10 10.06
N ILE A 17 15.59 32.98 9.79
CA ILE A 17 16.13 31.96 8.87
C ILE A 17 15.85 30.55 9.41
N GLN A 18 16.10 30.33 10.71
CA GLN A 18 15.83 29.03 11.34
C GLN A 18 14.34 28.70 11.31
N GLY A 19 13.46 29.67 11.59
CA GLY A 19 12.02 29.49 11.54
C GLY A 19 11.52 29.05 10.16
N GLN A 20 12.00 29.69 9.09
CA GLN A 20 11.68 29.29 7.72
C GLN A 20 12.19 27.88 7.38
N SER A 21 13.42 27.56 7.79
CA SER A 21 13.99 26.22 7.57
C SER A 21 13.22 25.12 8.30
N LEU A 22 12.69 25.44 9.48
CA LEU A 22 11.91 24.51 10.29
C LEU A 22 10.53 24.26 9.67
N GLN A 23 9.86 25.31 9.21
CA GLN A 23 8.58 25.17 8.50
C GLN A 23 8.73 24.32 7.23
N LYS A 24 9.81 24.51 6.47
CA LYS A 24 10.08 23.69 5.28
C LYS A 24 10.24 22.20 5.64
N ARG A 25 10.99 21.89 6.71
CA ARG A 25 11.15 20.51 7.19
C ARG A 25 9.85 19.89 7.70
N ILE A 26 8.98 20.69 8.33
CA ILE A 26 7.66 20.22 8.76
C ILE A 26 6.83 19.83 7.53
N GLN A 27 6.76 20.69 6.52
CA GLN A 27 6.02 20.39 5.28
C GLN A 27 6.59 19.18 4.54
N GLU A 28 7.91 19.07 4.42
CA GLU A 28 8.55 17.90 3.80
C GLU A 28 8.26 16.61 4.58
N ASN A 29 8.24 16.66 5.91
CA ASN A 29 7.91 15.50 6.74
C ASN A 29 6.42 15.14 6.68
N GLU A 30 5.52 16.13 6.62
CA GLU A 30 4.09 15.90 6.42
C GLU A 30 3.83 15.21 5.07
N GLN A 31 4.44 15.70 3.99
CA GLN A 31 4.35 15.07 2.67
C GLN A 31 4.86 13.62 2.68
N ARG A 32 6.03 13.37 3.26
CA ARG A 32 6.58 12.01 3.39
C ARG A 32 5.68 11.11 4.22
N LYS A 33 5.04 11.66 5.26
CA LYS A 33 4.12 10.89 6.10
C LYS A 33 2.87 10.50 5.31
N GLU A 34 2.30 11.42 4.54
CA GLU A 34 1.16 11.12 3.67
C GLU A 34 1.51 10.08 2.60
N GLU A 35 2.67 10.20 1.97
CA GLU A 35 3.18 9.23 0.98
C GLU A 35 3.34 7.83 1.60
N LEU A 36 4.01 7.73 2.77
CA LEU A 36 4.19 6.46 3.47
C LEU A 36 2.87 5.86 3.95
N LEU A 37 1.89 6.68 4.35
CA LEU A 37 0.57 6.20 4.72
C LEU A 37 -0.19 5.64 3.52
N ALA A 38 -0.13 6.31 2.37
CA ALA A 38 -0.74 5.82 1.14
C ALA A 38 -0.10 4.50 0.66
N GLU A 39 1.23 4.39 0.75
CA GLU A 39 1.95 3.15 0.44
C GLU A 39 1.53 2.02 1.40
N THR A 40 1.42 2.31 2.70
CA THR A 40 0.99 1.32 3.70
C THR A 40 -0.44 0.84 3.44
N GLU A 41 -1.36 1.75 3.14
CA GLU A 41 -2.76 1.41 2.84
C GLU A 41 -2.86 0.53 1.59
N THR A 42 -2.13 0.89 0.53
CA THR A 42 -2.08 0.11 -0.72
C THR A 42 -1.55 -1.31 -0.47
N GLU A 43 -0.46 -1.46 0.29
CA GLU A 43 0.11 -2.77 0.58
C GLU A 43 -0.78 -3.60 1.52
N GLN A 44 -1.54 -2.94 2.40
CA GLN A 44 -2.51 -3.62 3.25
C GLN A 44 -3.72 -4.12 2.44
N GLU A 45 -4.23 -3.33 1.49
CA GLU A 45 -5.27 -3.75 0.55
C GLU A 45 -4.81 -4.94 -0.30
N ARG A 46 -3.60 -4.87 -0.87
CA ARG A 46 -3.01 -5.99 -1.62
C ARG A 46 -2.85 -7.25 -0.78
N THR A 47 -2.50 -7.10 0.50
CA THR A 47 -2.39 -8.24 1.41
C THR A 47 -3.76 -8.90 1.61
N SER A 48 -4.81 -8.10 1.84
CA SER A 48 -6.19 -8.60 1.95
C SER A 48 -6.65 -9.32 0.67
N GLU A 49 -6.38 -8.75 -0.51
CA GLU A 49 -6.71 -9.39 -1.78
C GLU A 49 -6.01 -10.74 -1.97
N ILE A 50 -4.75 -10.85 -1.52
CA ILE A 50 -3.99 -12.10 -1.57
C ILE A 50 -4.61 -13.14 -0.61
N GLU A 51 -4.99 -12.75 0.60
CA GLU A 51 -5.64 -13.63 1.56
C GLU A 51 -6.98 -14.15 1.02
N ASP A 52 -7.81 -13.28 0.45
CA ASP A 52 -9.09 -13.65 -0.19
C ASP A 52 -8.87 -14.63 -1.35
N MET A 53 -7.83 -14.39 -2.17
CA MET A 53 -7.48 -15.28 -3.27
C MET A 53 -6.98 -16.64 -2.77
N GLU A 54 -6.19 -16.66 -1.69
CA GLU A 54 -5.74 -17.90 -1.06
C GLU A 54 -6.93 -18.72 -0.56
N GLU A 55 -7.88 -18.09 0.13
CA GLU A 55 -9.10 -18.75 0.60
C GLU A 55 -9.93 -19.31 -0.57
N TYR A 56 -10.11 -18.53 -1.64
CA TYR A 56 -10.79 -19.00 -2.84
C TYR A 56 -10.08 -20.20 -3.48
N MET A 57 -8.75 -20.19 -3.55
CA MET A 57 -7.98 -21.32 -4.09
C MET A 57 -8.03 -22.57 -3.21
N GLN A 58 -8.25 -22.41 -1.91
CA GLN A 58 -8.46 -23.52 -0.97
C GLN A 58 -9.89 -24.07 -1.00
N SER A 59 -10.83 -23.37 -1.65
CA SER A 59 -12.21 -23.83 -1.76
C SER A 59 -12.34 -25.13 -2.57
N ASP A 60 -13.31 -25.96 -2.18
CA ASP A 60 -13.63 -27.20 -2.88
C ASP A 60 -14.01 -26.96 -4.36
N GLU A 61 -14.60 -25.80 -4.68
CA GLU A 61 -14.95 -25.40 -6.04
C GLU A 61 -13.69 -25.25 -6.92
N TYR A 62 -12.67 -24.55 -6.43
CA TYR A 62 -11.42 -24.39 -7.16
C TYR A 62 -10.68 -25.72 -7.29
N ILE A 63 -10.65 -26.53 -6.23
CA ILE A 63 -10.04 -27.87 -6.23
C ILE A 63 -10.73 -28.77 -7.27
N GLU A 64 -12.06 -28.77 -7.31
CA GLU A 64 -12.83 -29.54 -8.28
C GLU A 64 -12.57 -29.08 -9.71
N LYS A 65 -12.55 -27.76 -9.95
CA LYS A 65 -12.23 -27.20 -11.26
C LYS A 65 -10.85 -27.67 -11.75
N ILE A 66 -9.83 -27.60 -10.88
CA ILE A 66 -8.48 -28.07 -11.21
C ILE A 66 -8.45 -29.58 -11.42
N ALA A 67 -9.17 -30.37 -10.63
CA ALA A 67 -9.25 -31.82 -10.81
C ALA A 67 -9.91 -32.19 -12.15
N ARG A 68 -10.97 -31.47 -12.53
CA ARG A 68 -11.65 -31.62 -13.81
C ARG A 68 -10.73 -31.25 -14.98
N GLU A 69 -10.01 -30.12 -14.89
CA GLU A 69 -9.11 -29.65 -15.96
C GLU A 69 -7.85 -30.51 -16.10
N LYS A 70 -7.20 -30.89 -15.00
CA LYS A 70 -5.90 -31.59 -15.05
C LYS A 70 -6.01 -33.09 -15.26
N ILE A 71 -6.95 -33.74 -14.60
CA ILE A 71 -7.05 -35.21 -14.60
C ILE A 71 -8.40 -35.71 -15.13
N GLY A 72 -9.27 -34.80 -15.61
CA GLY A 72 -10.58 -35.17 -16.13
C GLY A 72 -11.51 -35.75 -15.07
N LEU A 73 -11.28 -35.42 -13.79
CA LEU A 73 -12.10 -35.92 -12.70
C LEU A 73 -13.52 -35.37 -12.85
N VAL A 74 -14.49 -36.27 -12.90
CA VAL A 74 -15.92 -35.95 -12.99
C VAL A 74 -16.63 -36.44 -11.74
N LYS A 75 -17.70 -35.76 -11.35
CA LYS A 75 -18.49 -36.16 -10.19
C LYS A 75 -19.30 -37.42 -10.50
N ASP A 76 -19.56 -38.21 -9.46
CA ASP A 76 -20.48 -39.33 -9.54
C ASP A 76 -21.87 -38.81 -9.96
N ASN A 77 -22.40 -39.33 -11.08
CA ASN A 77 -23.62 -38.92 -11.78
C ASN A 77 -23.52 -37.72 -12.77
N GLU A 78 -22.32 -37.30 -13.18
CA GLU A 78 -22.15 -36.28 -14.23
C GLU A 78 -22.20 -36.89 -15.64
N ILE A 79 -23.11 -36.40 -16.51
CA ILE A 79 -23.26 -36.88 -17.90
C ILE A 79 -22.30 -36.10 -18.82
N ILE A 80 -21.26 -36.77 -19.32
CA ILE A 80 -20.32 -36.17 -20.28
C ILE A 80 -20.84 -36.34 -21.70
N PHE A 81 -21.15 -35.23 -22.38
CA PHE A 81 -21.39 -35.22 -23.82
C PHE A 81 -20.06 -35.12 -24.57
N LYS A 82 -19.70 -36.17 -25.32
CA LYS A 82 -18.59 -36.14 -26.28
C LYS A 82 -19.16 -36.11 -27.69
N GLU A 83 -18.77 -35.13 -28.50
CA GLU A 83 -19.07 -35.13 -29.94
C GLU A 83 -18.42 -36.36 -30.58
N VAL A 84 -19.25 -37.18 -31.24
CA VAL A 84 -18.77 -38.30 -32.06
C VAL A 84 -18.26 -37.68 -33.36
N LYS A 85 -16.92 -37.63 -33.53
CA LYS A 85 -16.31 -37.35 -34.83
C LYS A 85 -16.43 -38.55 -35.76
#